data_AF-A0A919YN69-F1
#
_entry.id   AF-A0A919YN69-F1
#
_cell.length_a   1.000
_cell.length_b   1.000
_cell.length_c   1.000
_cell.angle_alpha   90.00
_cell.angle_beta   90.00
_cell.angle_gamma   90.00
#
_symmetry.space_group_name_H-M   'P 1'
#
loop_
_entity.id
_entity.type
_entity.pdbx_description
1 polymer ?
#
loop_
_entity_poly.entity_id
_entity_poly.type
_entity_poly.pdbx_seq_one_letter_code
_entity_poly.pdbx_strand_id
1 'polypeptide(L)'
;MSEIKRGRGYVYAIQYHIVWCVTYRHKILVEEIDVRLKEILVQIASDNNFTIAEIESDSDHIHLLVECTPQHSISGMIKALKGVSARLLFKEFPEIKKRLWGGHLWNPSYFVATVSEHTEAQIRTYIQNQKVK
;
A
#
# COMPACT_ATOMS: atom_id res chain seq x y z
N MET A 1 0.74 17.40 7.36
CA MET A 1 0.59 16.79 8.68
C MET A 1 -0.45 15.68 8.54
N SER A 2 -0.15 14.47 9.02
CA SER A 2 -1.12 13.39 9.13
C SER A 2 -2.23 13.81 10.11
N GLU A 3 -3.46 13.77 9.63
CA GLU A 3 -4.58 14.25 10.43
C GLU A 3 -4.95 13.22 11.51
N ILE A 4 -5.11 13.66 12.76
CA ILE A 4 -5.61 12.81 13.85
C ILE A 4 -7.11 12.57 13.63
N LYS A 5 -7.45 11.30 13.34
CA LYS A 5 -8.82 10.83 13.07
C LYS A 5 -9.49 10.28 14.32
N ARG A 6 -10.83 10.25 14.33
CA ARG A 6 -11.65 9.78 15.45
C ARG A 6 -12.67 8.76 14.98
N GLY A 7 -12.86 7.70 15.76
CA GLY A 7 -13.92 6.71 15.60
C GLY A 7 -14.63 6.43 16.92
N ARG A 8 -15.52 5.42 16.93
CA ARG A 8 -16.28 5.08 18.13
C ARG A 8 -15.39 4.42 19.19
N GLY A 9 -14.93 5.22 20.15
CA GLY A 9 -14.10 4.74 21.27
C GLY A 9 -12.59 4.73 20.97
N TYR A 10 -12.14 5.37 19.89
CA TYR A 10 -10.71 5.43 19.54
C TYR A 10 -10.36 6.71 18.77
N VAL A 11 -9.11 7.15 18.94
CA VAL A 11 -8.46 8.25 18.22
C VAL A 11 -7.19 7.68 17.62
N TYR A 12 -6.91 7.96 16.35
CA TYR A 12 -5.82 7.28 15.63
C TYR A 12 -5.24 8.16 14.52
N ALA A 13 -3.97 7.89 14.21
CA ALA A 13 -3.29 8.31 12.99
C ALA A 13 -2.43 7.11 12.56
N ILE A 14 -2.88 6.37 11.54
CA ILE A 14 -2.23 5.14 11.10
C ILE A 14 -1.89 5.26 9.63
N GLN A 15 -0.59 5.26 9.35
CA GLN A 15 -0.04 5.23 8.02
C GLN A 15 0.95 4.07 7.88
N TYR A 16 0.93 3.43 6.71
CA TYR A 16 1.87 2.38 6.34
C TYR A 16 2.55 2.72 5.01
N HIS A 17 3.88 2.56 4.96
CA HIS A 17 4.61 2.47 3.71
C HIS A 17 4.62 1.01 3.27
N ILE A 18 4.02 0.71 2.13
CA ILE A 18 3.90 -0.64 1.57
C ILE A 18 4.64 -0.68 0.24
N VAL A 19 5.42 -1.74 0.02
CA VAL A 19 6.10 -1.98 -1.24
C VAL A 19 5.94 -3.44 -1.66
N TRP A 20 5.70 -3.68 -2.94
CA TRP A 20 5.87 -5.01 -3.52
C TRP A 20 6.38 -4.92 -4.95
N CYS A 21 6.94 -6.04 -5.42
CA CYS A 21 7.53 -6.14 -6.75
C CYS A 21 6.71 -7.06 -7.66
N VAL A 22 6.87 -6.87 -8.97
CA VAL A 22 6.52 -7.85 -9.99
C VAL A 22 7.32 -9.15 -9.76
N THR A 23 6.71 -10.30 -10.07
CA THR A 23 7.40 -11.60 -10.04
C THR A 23 8.68 -11.55 -10.88
N TYR A 24 9.78 -12.08 -10.33
CA TYR A 24 11.13 -12.02 -10.92
C TYR A 24 11.63 -10.63 -11.29
N ARG A 25 11.01 -9.56 -10.76
CA ARG A 25 11.36 -8.16 -11.07
C ARG A 25 11.33 -7.84 -12.57
N HIS A 26 10.37 -8.44 -13.28
CA HIS A 26 10.14 -8.09 -14.68
C HIS A 26 9.69 -6.63 -14.80
N LYS A 27 10.34 -5.90 -15.72
CA LYS A 27 10.05 -4.50 -16.02
C LYS A 27 8.83 -4.37 -16.92
N ILE A 28 7.64 -4.41 -16.32
CA ILE A 28 6.34 -4.37 -17.03
C ILE A 28 5.44 -3.22 -16.58
N LEU A 29 5.78 -2.54 -15.48
CA LEU A 29 5.03 -1.40 -14.97
C LEU A 29 5.50 -0.15 -15.71
N VAL A 30 5.13 -0.04 -16.98
CA VAL A 30 5.53 1.07 -17.85
C VAL A 30 4.32 1.56 -18.64
N GLU A 31 4.35 2.84 -19.01
CA GLU A 31 3.36 3.46 -19.90
C GLU A 31 1.91 3.25 -19.40
N GLU A 32 1.05 2.69 -20.24
CA GLU A 32 -0.36 2.46 -19.95
C GLU A 32 -0.59 1.49 -18.78
N ILE A 33 0.28 0.48 -18.61
CA ILE A 33 0.16 -0.50 -17.52
C ILE A 33 0.37 0.19 -16.17
N ASP A 34 1.33 1.12 -16.08
CA ASP A 34 1.61 1.87 -14.86
C ASP A 34 0.43 2.74 -14.46
N VAL A 35 -0.05 3.56 -15.40
CA VAL A 35 -1.20 4.44 -15.18
C VAL A 35 -2.41 3.63 -14.74
N ARG A 36 -2.68 2.53 -15.44
CA ARG A 36 -3.84 1.69 -15.17
C ARG A 36 -3.75 0.96 -13.82
N LEU A 37 -2.55 0.50 -13.44
CA LEU A 37 -2.32 -0.09 -12.12
C LEU A 37 -2.67 0.91 -11.00
N LYS A 38 -2.23 2.16 -11.12
CA LYS A 38 -2.47 3.20 -10.12
C LYS A 38 -3.97 3.45 -9.93
N GLU A 39 -4.71 3.59 -11.02
CA GLU A 39 -6.17 3.74 -11.01
C GLU A 39 -6.87 2.55 -10.33
N ILE A 40 -6.47 1.31 -10.69
CA ILE A 40 -7.03 0.10 -10.09
C ILE A 40 -6.78 0.06 -8.58
N LEU A 41 -5.57 0.41 -8.13
CA LEU A 41 -5.23 0.38 -6.70
C LEU A 41 -6.02 1.43 -5.90
N VAL A 42 -6.20 2.63 -6.45
CA VAL A 42 -7.05 3.67 -5.83
C VAL A 42 -8.49 3.19 -5.73
N GLN A 43 -9.03 2.55 -6.77
CA GLN A 43 -10.37 1.98 -6.72
C GLN A 43 -10.50 0.87 -5.67
N ILE A 44 -9.53 -0.06 -5.61
CA ILE A 44 -9.52 -1.14 -4.61
C ILE A 44 -9.49 -0.55 -3.19
N ALA A 45 -8.69 0.50 -2.96
CA ALA A 45 -8.62 1.17 -1.67
C ALA A 45 -9.97 1.76 -1.27
N SER A 46 -10.61 2.49 -2.19
CA SER A 46 -11.96 3.03 -1.99
C SER A 46 -12.98 1.95 -1.66
N ASP A 47 -13.01 0.86 -2.44
CA ASP A 47 -13.95 -0.27 -2.25
C ASP A 47 -13.76 -0.97 -0.90
N ASN A 48 -12.55 -0.92 -0.35
CA ASN A 48 -12.18 -1.55 0.92
C ASN A 48 -12.12 -0.57 2.10
N ASN A 49 -12.55 0.69 1.93
CA ASN A 49 -12.61 1.72 2.97
C ASN A 49 -11.26 2.09 3.61
N PHE A 50 -10.18 2.08 2.82
CA PHE A 50 -8.91 2.71 3.19
C PHE A 50 -8.46 3.68 2.09
N THR A 51 -7.46 4.50 2.39
CA THR A 51 -7.01 5.57 1.48
C THR A 51 -5.56 5.34 1.09
N ILE A 52 -5.25 5.47 -0.19
CA ILE A 52 -3.88 5.59 -0.68
C ILE A 52 -3.58 7.08 -0.73
N ALA A 53 -2.76 7.56 0.20
CA ALA A 53 -2.39 8.97 0.30
C ALA A 53 -1.37 9.35 -0.78
N GLU A 54 -0.42 8.45 -1.06
CA GLU A 54 0.56 8.60 -2.14
C GLU A 54 0.82 7.25 -2.81
N ILE A 55 1.09 7.28 -4.13
CA ILE A 55 1.34 6.10 -4.94
C ILE A 55 2.34 6.44 -6.04
N GLU A 56 3.42 5.66 -6.11
CA GLU A 56 4.39 5.78 -7.19
C GLU A 56 4.99 4.41 -7.52
N SER A 57 5.32 4.19 -8.79
CA SER A 57 5.93 2.95 -9.25
C SER A 57 7.20 3.22 -10.04
N ASP A 58 8.09 2.25 -9.97
CA ASP A 58 9.14 2.06 -10.96
C ASP A 58 8.73 0.88 -11.86
N SER A 59 9.53 0.61 -12.87
CA SER A 59 9.33 -0.42 -13.90
C SER A 59 9.01 -1.82 -13.36
N ASP A 60 9.45 -2.19 -12.15
CA ASP A 60 9.29 -3.53 -11.57
C ASP A 60 8.68 -3.57 -10.15
N HIS A 61 8.37 -2.44 -9.54
CA HIS A 61 7.84 -2.38 -8.17
C HIS A 61 7.02 -1.12 -7.89
N ILE A 62 6.20 -1.17 -6.84
CA ILE A 62 5.30 -0.08 -6.48
C ILE A 62 5.38 0.26 -4.99
N HIS A 63 5.32 1.56 -4.70
CA HIS A 63 5.34 2.16 -3.37
C HIS A 63 3.99 2.81 -3.08
N LEU A 64 3.41 2.48 -1.93
CA LEU A 64 2.18 3.10 -1.43
C LEU A 64 2.41 3.71 -0.06
N LEU A 65 1.90 4.92 0.16
CA LEU A 65 1.57 5.43 1.49
C LEU A 65 0.08 5.22 1.73
N VAL A 66 -0.26 4.31 2.64
CA VAL A 66 -1.64 3.92 2.93
C VAL A 66 -2.08 4.44 4.29
N GLU A 67 -3.22 5.11 4.31
CA GLU A 67 -3.96 5.47 5.51
C GLU A 67 -5.11 4.50 5.72
N CYS A 68 -5.26 3.98 6.94
CA CYS A 68 -6.33 3.03 7.25
C CYS A 68 -6.84 3.20 8.68
N THR A 69 -7.89 2.46 9.02
CA THR A 69 -8.45 2.42 10.38
C THR A 69 -7.88 1.26 11.20
N PRO A 70 -7.99 1.28 12.54
CA PRO A 70 -7.55 0.16 13.39
C PRO A 70 -8.24 -1.18 13.11
N GLN A 71 -9.37 -1.18 12.39
CA GLN A 71 -10.10 -2.40 12.01
C GLN A 71 -9.51 -3.08 10.77
N HIS A 72 -8.67 -2.37 10.01
CA HIS A 72 -8.01 -2.93 8.84
C HIS A 72 -6.83 -3.80 9.28
N SER A 73 -6.75 -5.01 8.75
CA SER A 73 -5.55 -5.82 8.84
C SER A 73 -4.63 -5.56 7.64
N ILE A 74 -3.32 -5.45 7.90
CA ILE A 74 -2.30 -5.27 6.86
C ILE A 74 -2.41 -6.39 5.81
N SER A 75 -2.54 -7.64 6.26
CA SER A 75 -2.68 -8.80 5.38
C SER A 75 -3.95 -8.75 4.52
N GLY A 76 -5.06 -8.24 5.06
CA GLY A 76 -6.31 -8.04 4.33
C GLY A 76 -6.17 -7.01 3.21
N MET A 77 -5.60 -5.84 3.53
CA MET A 77 -5.35 -4.79 2.53
C MET A 77 -4.43 -5.27 1.41
N ILE A 78 -3.33 -5.94 1.76
CA ILE A 78 -2.36 -6.44 0.78
C ILE A 78 -2.96 -7.52 -0.10
N LYS A 79 -3.77 -8.42 0.46
CA LYS A 79 -4.50 -9.44 -0.31
C LYS A 79 -5.45 -8.80 -1.31
N ALA A 80 -6.20 -7.77 -0.90
CA ALA A 80 -7.09 -7.04 -1.79
C ALA A 80 -6.32 -6.32 -2.91
N LEU A 81 -5.32 -5.52 -2.54
CA LEU A 81 -4.50 -4.73 -3.48
C LEU A 81 -3.81 -5.64 -4.51
N LYS A 82 -3.03 -6.63 -4.07
CA LYS A 82 -2.26 -7.50 -4.97
C LYS A 82 -3.16 -8.46 -5.75
N GLY A 83 -4.15 -9.06 -5.09
CA GLY A 83 -5.00 -10.08 -5.71
C GLY A 83 -5.91 -9.50 -6.80
N VAL A 84 -6.62 -8.41 -6.50
CA VAL A 84 -7.56 -7.79 -7.45
C VAL A 84 -6.81 -7.11 -8.59
N SER A 85 -5.73 -6.38 -8.31
CA SER A 85 -4.92 -5.74 -9.36
C SER A 85 -4.33 -6.75 -10.34
N ALA A 86 -3.78 -7.88 -9.85
CA ALA A 86 -3.27 -8.92 -10.72
C ALA A 86 -4.33 -9.49 -11.65
N ARG A 87 -5.52 -9.77 -11.10
CA ARG A 87 -6.64 -10.30 -11.88
C ARG A 87 -7.09 -9.33 -12.98
N LEU A 88 -7.21 -8.04 -12.65
CA LEU A 88 -7.68 -7.01 -13.59
C LEU A 88 -6.63 -6.73 -14.67
N LEU A 89 -5.36 -6.52 -14.29
CA LEU A 89 -4.28 -6.30 -15.25
C LEU A 89 -4.10 -7.49 -16.20
N PHE A 90 -4.18 -8.73 -15.71
CA PHE A 90 -4.12 -9.90 -16.59
C PHE A 90 -5.30 -10.03 -17.55
N LYS A 91 -6.44 -9.40 -17.24
CA LYS A 91 -7.62 -9.39 -18.11
C LYS A 91 -7.52 -8.27 -19.15
N GLU A 92 -7.07 -7.08 -18.74
CA GLU A 92 -6.96 -5.89 -19.57
C GLU A 92 -5.73 -5.93 -20.49
N PHE A 93 -4.62 -6.53 -20.02
CA PHE A 93 -3.33 -6.62 -20.73
C PHE A 93 -2.87 -8.09 -20.87
N PRO A 94 -3.47 -8.89 -21.78
CA PRO A 94 -3.15 -10.30 -21.97
C PRO A 94 -1.67 -10.57 -22.31
N GLU A 95 -0.97 -9.59 -22.89
CA GLU A 95 0.46 -9.64 -23.21
C GLU A 95 1.35 -9.77 -21.96
N ILE A 96 0.91 -9.31 -20.79
CA ILE A 96 1.63 -9.51 -19.53
C ILE A 96 1.77 -11.01 -19.23
N LYS A 97 0.75 -11.82 -19.56
CA LYS A 97 0.81 -13.29 -19.38
C LYS A 97 1.89 -13.94 -20.24
N LYS A 98 2.22 -13.36 -21.39
CA LYS A 98 3.31 -13.87 -22.25
C LYS A 98 4.67 -13.70 -21.59
N ARG A 99 4.85 -12.68 -20.75
CA ARG A 99 6.07 -12.45 -19.96
C ARG A 99 6.07 -13.21 -18.63
N LEU A 100 4.87 -13.48 -18.08
CA LEU A 100 4.67 -14.12 -16.78
C LEU A 100 3.87 -15.43 -16.90
N TRP A 101 4.46 -16.41 -17.57
CA TRP A 101 3.91 -17.75 -17.86
C TRP A 101 3.42 -18.52 -16.63
N GLY A 102 3.95 -18.22 -15.44
CA GLY A 102 3.53 -18.81 -14.17
C GLY A 102 2.19 -18.29 -13.63
N GLY A 103 1.53 -17.35 -14.31
CA GLY A 103 0.23 -16.81 -13.89
C GLY A 103 0.28 -15.93 -12.64
N HIS A 104 1.48 -15.56 -12.17
CA HIS A 104 1.70 -14.74 -11.00
C HIS A 104 2.25 -13.36 -11.40
N LEU A 105 1.43 -12.32 -11.28
CA LEU A 105 1.86 -10.94 -11.56
C LEU A 105 2.88 -10.47 -10.51
N TRP A 106 2.55 -10.67 -9.24
CA TRP A 106 3.30 -10.14 -8.12
C TRP A 106 4.16 -11.19 -7.45
N ASN A 107 5.36 -10.78 -7.00
CA ASN A 107 6.15 -11.55 -6.06
C ASN A 107 5.27 -11.88 -4.83
N PRO A 108 5.32 -13.10 -4.26
CA PRO A 108 4.49 -13.44 -3.10
C PRO A 108 4.73 -12.51 -1.89
N SER A 109 5.95 -12.03 -1.71
CA SER A 109 6.36 -11.18 -0.59
C SER A 109 5.93 -9.71 -0.76
N TYR A 110 5.97 -8.98 0.34
CA TYR A 110 5.77 -7.53 0.40
C TYR A 110 6.62 -6.97 1.54
N PHE A 111 6.93 -5.68 1.45
CA PHE A 111 7.49 -4.88 2.53
C PHE A 111 6.38 -4.01 3.14
N VAL A 112 6.44 -3.81 4.46
CA VAL A 112 5.57 -2.89 5.18
C VAL A 112 6.33 -2.24 6.33
N ALA A 113 6.18 -0.93 6.48
CA ALA A 113 6.69 -0.16 7.60
C ALA A 113 5.63 0.82 8.10
N THR A 114 5.59 1.09 9.40
CA THR A 114 4.74 2.15 9.97
C THR A 114 5.34 3.51 9.67
N VAL A 115 4.50 4.47 9.30
CA VAL A 115 4.87 5.86 9.09
C VAL A 115 4.20 6.71 10.17
N SER A 116 4.97 7.66 10.70
CA SER A 116 4.54 8.64 11.69
C SER A 116 5.17 9.97 11.34
N GLU A 117 4.46 11.07 11.60
CA GLU A 117 5.01 12.42 11.47
C GLU A 117 6.18 12.68 12.41
N HIS A 118 6.12 12.07 13.58
CA HIS A 118 7.17 12.15 14.58
C HIS A 118 8.08 10.96 14.46
N THR A 119 9.38 11.21 14.53
CA THR A 119 10.38 10.16 14.68
C THR A 119 10.15 9.41 15.98
N GLU A 120 10.57 8.14 16.02
CA GLU A 120 10.50 7.33 17.24
C GLU A 120 11.17 8.04 18.43
N ALA A 121 12.32 8.70 18.20
CA ALA A 121 13.03 9.45 19.22
C ALA A 121 12.18 10.59 19.82
N GLN A 122 11.51 11.37 18.96
CA GLN A 122 10.62 12.45 19.41
C GLN A 122 9.45 11.90 20.23
N ILE A 123 8.84 10.78 19.81
CA ILE A 123 7.75 10.15 20.56
C ILE A 123 8.24 9.65 21.93
N ARG A 124 9.42 9.02 21.99
CA ARG A 124 10.01 8.55 23.26
C ARG A 124 10.26 9.70 24.22
N THR A 125 10.88 10.78 23.75
CA THR A 125 11.11 11.99 24.56
C THR A 125 9.79 12.57 25.06
N TYR A 126 8.78 12.67 24.18
CA TYR A 126 7.45 13.15 24.56
C TYR A 126 6.82 12.30 25.66
N ILE A 127 6.89 10.96 25.56
CA ILE A 127 6.35 10.02 26.58
C ILE A 127 7.08 10.17 27.92
N GLN A 128 8.41 10.25 27.92
CA GLN A 128 9.21 10.37 29.15
C GLN A 128 8.90 11.65 29.92
N ASN A 129 8.60 12.74 29.21
CA ASN A 129 8.32 14.04 29.81
C ASN A 129 6.86 14.21 30.27
N GLN A 130 5.95 13.25 30.03
CA GLN A 130 4.52 13.37 30.40
C GLN A 130 4.27 13.50 31.92
N LYS A 131 5.17 12.96 32.76
CA LYS A 131 5.02 13.00 34.23
C LYS A 131 5.64 14.23 34.88
N VAL A 132 6.42 15.02 34.13
CA VAL A 132 7.03 16.25 34.62
C VAL A 132 5.98 17.34 34.54
N LYS A 133 5.10 17.37 35.54
CA LYS A 133 4.22 18.50 35.86
C LYS A 133 4.62 19.05 37.20
#